data_AF-A0A0Q6RMV4-F1
#
_entry.id   AF-A0A0Q6RMV4-F1
#
_cell.length_a   1.000
_cell.length_b   1.000
_cell.length_c   1.000
_cell.angle_alpha   90.00
_cell.angle_beta   90.00
_cell.angle_gamma   90.00
#
_symmetry.space_group_name_H-M   'P 1'
#
loop_
_entity.id
_entity.type
_entity.pdbx_description
1 polymer ?
#
loop_
_entity_poly.entity_id
_entity_poly.type
_entity_poly.pdbx_seq_one_letter_code
_entity_poly.pdbx_strand_id
1 'polypeptide(L)'
;MSEGKHLDREEKKPYRILSLDGGGAKGFYSLGVLAEIEGLIGCRLCEKFDLVFGTSTGAIIASMIALGMSVEEIHDNYKSFVPEIMRLKKPEQKSAKLAELSEKVFGEAKFDDVKIAVGIVTTKWVIERPMIFKGSVDQAHRRKGTFKPGFGVKIGDAVQASCSAYPFFSPKTVTTADGDEVTLVDGGYCANNPTLYAIADASRALNLSHQDLRVVSIGVGVYPSPKQSKMSIMYWANKYLLSVQLLQKTLEINTQSMDQLRSILFKDVPTVRISDTFEQPEMATDLFEHDLKKLNILRQRGRESFAKSEALLKEFLL
;
A
#
# COMPACT_ATOMS: atom_id res chain seq x y z
N MET A 1 46.94 -13.05 33.16
CA MET A 1 45.54 -13.54 33.05
C MET A 1 44.67 -12.50 33.72
N SER A 2 43.68 -11.85 33.12
CA SER A 2 42.90 -12.16 31.93
C SER A 2 42.67 -10.89 31.10
N GLU A 3 42.97 -10.96 29.81
CA GLU A 3 42.47 -9.99 28.83
C GLU A 3 40.97 -10.22 28.65
N GLY A 4 40.18 -9.19 28.94
CA GLY A 4 38.75 -9.19 28.67
C GLY A 4 38.54 -9.17 27.15
N LYS A 5 38.01 -10.26 26.61
CA LYS A 5 37.48 -10.30 25.25
C LYS A 5 36.31 -9.33 25.16
N HIS A 6 36.53 -8.16 24.59
CA HIS A 6 35.45 -7.41 23.94
C HIS A 6 34.91 -8.32 22.83
N LEU A 7 33.75 -8.93 23.09
CA LEU A 7 32.95 -9.55 22.05
C LEU A 7 32.45 -8.41 21.17
N ASP A 8 33.11 -8.21 20.03
CA ASP A 8 32.58 -7.43 18.92
C ASP A 8 31.18 -8.00 18.63
N ARG A 9 30.13 -7.27 19.02
CA ARG A 9 28.78 -7.57 18.55
C ARG A 9 28.82 -7.25 17.06
N GLU A 10 28.74 -8.26 16.20
CA GLU A 10 28.42 -8.03 14.79
C GLU A 10 27.20 -7.11 14.74
N GLU A 11 27.34 -5.95 14.10
CA GLU A 11 26.23 -5.02 13.92
C GLU A 11 25.16 -5.74 13.09
N LYS A 12 24.11 -6.16 13.78
CA LYS A 12 23.01 -6.91 13.16
C LYS A 12 22.34 -5.99 12.14
N LYS A 13 22.39 -6.38 10.86
CA LYS A 13 21.77 -5.63 9.75
C LYS A 13 20.29 -5.37 10.07
N PRO A 14 19.82 -4.11 9.99
CA PRO A 14 18.43 -3.80 10.29
C PRO A 14 17.49 -4.41 9.26
N TYR A 15 16.30 -4.81 9.72
CA TYR A 15 15.20 -5.31 8.90
C TYR A 15 14.30 -4.15 8.46
N ARG A 16 14.29 -3.87 7.16
CA ARG A 16 13.69 -2.68 6.56
C ARG A 16 12.30 -3.00 6.02
N ILE A 17 11.31 -2.26 6.51
CA ILE A 17 9.91 -2.44 6.16
C ILE A 17 9.43 -1.21 5.37
N LEU A 18 8.89 -1.44 4.19
CA LEU A 18 8.16 -0.44 3.42
C LEU A 18 6.66 -0.66 3.57
N SER A 19 5.91 0.37 3.92
CA SER A 19 4.46 0.31 4.11
C SER A 19 3.78 1.39 3.26
N LEU A 20 2.87 0.99 2.38
CA LEU A 20 2.23 1.84 1.38
C LEU A 20 0.72 1.93 1.61
N ASP A 21 0.24 3.14 1.85
CA ASP A 21 -1.18 3.39 2.12
C ASP A 21 -2.07 3.22 0.87
N GLY A 22 -3.36 2.96 1.13
CA GLY A 22 -4.41 3.07 0.12
C GLY A 22 -4.81 4.52 -0.17
N GLY A 23 -5.36 4.77 -1.36
CA GLY A 23 -5.67 6.13 -1.79
C GLY A 23 -6.10 6.35 -3.24
N GLY A 24 -6.50 5.31 -3.96
CA GLY A 24 -6.90 5.42 -5.37
C GLY A 24 -5.84 6.08 -6.24
N ALA A 25 -6.23 7.03 -7.09
CA ALA A 25 -5.32 7.74 -7.98
C ALA A 25 -4.19 8.48 -7.27
N LYS A 26 -4.33 8.79 -5.99
CA LYS A 26 -3.31 9.54 -5.22
C LYS A 26 -1.99 8.78 -5.02
N GLY A 27 -1.90 7.50 -5.40
CA GLY A 27 -0.64 6.74 -5.43
C GLY A 27 0.49 7.39 -6.24
N PHE A 28 0.20 8.33 -7.16
CA PHE A 28 1.22 9.17 -7.79
C PHE A 28 2.10 9.93 -6.79
N TYR A 29 1.53 10.39 -5.67
CA TYR A 29 2.29 10.99 -4.58
C TYR A 29 3.31 9.99 -4.03
N SER A 30 2.88 8.77 -3.72
CA SER A 30 3.75 7.72 -3.19
C SER A 30 4.88 7.37 -4.17
N LEU A 31 4.59 7.30 -5.48
CA LEU A 31 5.61 7.10 -6.53
C LEU A 31 6.62 8.24 -6.60
N GLY A 32 6.21 9.48 -6.31
CA GLY A 32 7.12 10.61 -6.18
C GLY A 32 8.12 10.42 -5.03
N VAL A 33 7.62 10.03 -3.86
CA VAL A 33 8.47 9.72 -2.69
C VAL A 33 9.41 8.54 -2.98
N LEU A 34 8.87 7.47 -3.56
CA LEU A 34 9.61 6.25 -3.86
C LEU A 34 10.72 6.47 -4.89
N ALA A 35 10.53 7.35 -5.87
CA ALA A 35 11.55 7.67 -6.86
C ALA A 35 12.78 8.33 -6.21
N GLU A 36 12.56 9.22 -5.25
CA GLU A 36 13.65 9.81 -4.48
C GLU A 36 14.33 8.80 -3.55
N ILE A 37 13.56 7.89 -2.94
CA ILE A 37 14.13 6.80 -2.12
C ILE A 37 14.99 5.87 -2.97
N GLU A 38 14.50 5.44 -4.14
CA GLU A 38 15.24 4.56 -5.06
C GLU A 38 16.52 5.25 -5.57
N GLY A 39 16.43 6.55 -5.89
CA GLY A 39 17.59 7.37 -6.23
C GLY A 39 18.61 7.51 -5.08
N LEU A 40 18.13 7.68 -3.85
CA LEU A 40 18.98 7.78 -2.65
C LEU A 40 19.79 6.51 -2.40
N ILE A 41 19.17 5.34 -2.56
CA ILE A 41 19.80 4.04 -2.27
C ILE A 41 20.59 3.46 -3.46
N GLY A 42 20.38 3.99 -4.67
CA GLY A 42 21.12 3.61 -5.88
C GLY A 42 20.87 2.17 -6.39
N CYS A 43 19.79 1.52 -5.94
CA CYS A 43 19.41 0.16 -6.30
C CYS A 43 17.88 0.02 -6.26
N ARG A 44 17.33 -1.09 -6.79
CA ARG A 44 15.88 -1.31 -6.75
C ARG A 44 15.41 -1.41 -5.30
N LEU A 45 14.18 -0.97 -5.03
CA LEU A 45 13.62 -1.01 -3.67
C LEU A 45 13.65 -2.42 -3.06
N CYS A 46 13.42 -3.47 -3.84
CA CYS A 46 13.48 -4.87 -3.38
C CYS A 46 14.89 -5.36 -2.99
N GLU A 47 15.95 -4.66 -3.40
CA GLU A 47 17.32 -5.01 -3.00
C GLU A 47 17.68 -4.43 -1.63
N LYS A 48 16.90 -3.44 -1.17
CA LYS A 48 17.15 -2.71 0.06
C LYS A 48 16.12 -3.00 1.15
N PHE A 49 14.85 -3.10 0.82
CA PHE A 49 13.78 -3.44 1.76
C PHE A 49 13.61 -4.96 1.88
N ASP A 50 13.35 -5.45 3.09
CA ASP A 50 13.16 -6.88 3.36
C ASP A 50 11.68 -7.29 3.34
N LEU A 51 10.78 -6.32 3.61
CA LEU A 51 9.34 -6.50 3.65
C LEU A 51 8.63 -5.29 3.03
N VAL A 52 7.65 -5.54 2.17
CA VAL A 52 6.74 -4.50 1.66
C VAL A 52 5.27 -4.83 1.94
N PHE A 53 4.52 -3.88 2.48
CA PHE A 53 3.09 -3.98 2.69
C PHE A 53 2.35 -2.93 1.88
N GLY A 54 1.17 -3.28 1.39
CA GLY A 54 0.34 -2.39 0.61
C GLY A 54 -1.15 -2.63 0.78
N THR A 55 -1.92 -1.54 0.77
CA THR A 55 -3.37 -1.55 0.72
C THR A 55 -3.86 -0.82 -0.53
N SER A 56 -4.82 -1.38 -1.26
CA SER A 56 -5.43 -0.76 -2.45
C SER A 56 -4.35 -0.31 -3.45
N THR A 57 -4.28 0.98 -3.81
CA THR A 57 -3.17 1.48 -4.65
C THR A 57 -1.78 1.12 -4.11
N GLY A 58 -1.59 1.11 -2.79
CA GLY A 58 -0.35 0.67 -2.17
C GLY A 58 -0.09 -0.81 -2.44
N ALA A 59 -1.11 -1.66 -2.56
CA ALA A 59 -0.96 -3.07 -2.93
C ALA A 59 -0.51 -3.26 -4.38
N ILE A 60 -1.01 -2.42 -5.31
CA ILE A 60 -0.54 -2.40 -6.70
C ILE A 60 0.98 -2.14 -6.74
N ILE A 61 1.40 -1.07 -6.07
CA ILE A 61 2.81 -0.63 -6.03
C ILE A 61 3.67 -1.66 -5.28
N ALA A 62 3.24 -2.10 -4.10
CA ALA A 62 3.94 -3.08 -3.27
C ALA A 62 4.18 -4.40 -4.01
N SER A 63 3.20 -4.88 -4.77
CA SER A 63 3.31 -6.13 -5.52
C SER A 63 4.33 -6.02 -6.65
N MET A 64 4.35 -4.90 -7.38
CA MET A 64 5.37 -4.67 -8.41
C MET A 64 6.78 -4.53 -7.82
N ILE A 65 6.93 -3.84 -6.67
CA ILE A 65 8.19 -3.79 -5.93
C ILE A 65 8.62 -5.21 -5.52
N ALA A 66 7.69 -5.99 -4.96
CA ALA A 66 7.98 -7.35 -4.51
C ALA A 66 8.39 -8.27 -5.67
N LEU A 67 7.90 -8.03 -6.88
CA LEU A 67 8.32 -8.74 -8.10
C LEU A 67 9.64 -8.21 -8.70
N GLY A 68 10.21 -7.15 -8.11
CA GLY A 68 11.52 -6.61 -8.46
C GLY A 68 11.51 -5.56 -9.57
N MET A 69 10.38 -4.91 -9.83
CA MET A 69 10.32 -3.75 -10.74
C MET A 69 10.95 -2.51 -10.11
N SER A 70 11.60 -1.68 -10.92
CA SER A 70 12.07 -0.34 -10.55
C SER A 70 10.90 0.65 -10.41
N VAL A 71 11.09 1.74 -9.67
CA VAL A 71 10.04 2.75 -9.48
C VAL A 71 9.61 3.39 -10.80
N GLU A 72 10.51 3.54 -11.77
CA GLU A 72 10.16 4.10 -13.08
C GLU A 72 9.27 3.13 -13.89
N GLU A 73 9.59 1.83 -13.92
CA GLU A 73 8.72 0.81 -14.55
C GLU A 73 7.34 0.76 -13.89
N ILE A 74 7.28 0.88 -12.57
CA ILE A 74 6.03 0.95 -11.82
C ILE A 74 5.25 2.20 -12.22
N HIS A 75 5.91 3.35 -12.29
CA HIS A 75 5.28 4.62 -12.63
C HIS A 75 4.74 4.61 -14.06
N ASP A 76 5.44 4.02 -15.03
CA ASP A 76 4.96 3.92 -16.42
C ASP A 76 3.70 3.08 -16.53
N ASN A 77 3.66 1.91 -15.87
CA ASN A 77 2.45 1.10 -15.77
C ASN A 77 1.32 1.89 -15.09
N TYR A 78 1.61 2.50 -13.94
CA TYR A 78 0.62 3.23 -13.14
C TYR A 78 0.03 4.42 -13.91
N LYS A 79 0.86 5.15 -14.65
CA LYS A 79 0.48 6.32 -15.46
C LYS A 79 -0.42 5.97 -16.64
N SER A 80 -0.21 4.81 -17.26
CA SER A 80 -1.09 4.33 -18.32
C SER A 80 -2.43 3.83 -17.76
N PHE A 81 -2.41 3.15 -16.62
CA PHE A 81 -3.51 2.28 -16.20
C PHE A 81 -4.50 2.94 -15.27
N VAL A 82 -4.01 3.68 -14.27
CA VAL A 82 -4.88 4.24 -13.24
C VAL A 82 -5.84 5.30 -13.80
N PRO A 83 -5.41 6.25 -14.65
CA PRO A 83 -6.34 7.21 -15.25
C PRO A 83 -7.44 6.53 -16.09
N GLU A 84 -7.13 5.44 -16.80
CA GLU A 84 -8.13 4.69 -17.57
C GLU A 84 -9.20 4.06 -16.67
N ILE A 85 -8.80 3.43 -15.56
CA ILE A 85 -9.74 2.89 -14.57
C ILE A 85 -10.59 4.00 -13.96
N MET A 86 -9.96 5.09 -13.52
CA MET A 86 -10.63 6.14 -12.76
C MET A 86 -11.62 6.96 -13.60
N ARG A 87 -11.43 7.01 -14.92
CA ARG A 87 -12.36 7.65 -15.87
C ARG A 87 -13.68 6.90 -16.05
N LEU A 88 -13.69 5.59 -15.81
CA LEU A 88 -14.91 4.78 -15.89
C LEU A 88 -15.89 5.16 -14.78
N LYS A 89 -17.18 4.94 -15.00
CA LYS A 89 -18.23 5.33 -14.04
C LYS A 89 -18.88 4.15 -13.31
N LYS A 90 -19.04 3.02 -14.00
CA LYS A 90 -19.73 1.85 -13.45
C LYS A 90 -18.75 0.94 -12.68
N PRO A 91 -19.15 0.40 -11.52
CA PRO A 91 -18.28 -0.47 -10.73
C PRO A 91 -17.80 -1.71 -11.47
N GLU A 92 -18.66 -2.32 -12.30
CA GLU A 92 -18.34 -3.52 -13.07
C GLU A 92 -17.29 -3.21 -14.14
N GLN A 93 -17.40 -2.03 -14.79
CA GLN A 93 -16.44 -1.58 -15.78
C GLN A 93 -15.08 -1.28 -15.15
N LYS A 94 -15.07 -0.62 -13.98
CA LYS A 94 -13.84 -0.36 -13.23
C LYS A 94 -13.15 -1.65 -12.81
N SER A 95 -13.90 -2.61 -12.24
CA SER A 95 -13.36 -3.92 -11.86
C SER A 95 -12.86 -4.73 -13.06
N ALA A 96 -13.59 -4.72 -14.19
CA ALA A 96 -13.15 -5.40 -15.40
C ALA A 96 -11.85 -4.80 -15.96
N LYS A 97 -11.75 -3.47 -15.99
CA LYS A 97 -10.53 -2.79 -16.45
C LYS A 97 -9.36 -3.03 -15.49
N LEU A 98 -9.60 -3.02 -14.19
CA LEU A 98 -8.58 -3.39 -13.20
C LEU A 98 -8.11 -4.85 -13.38
N ALA A 99 -9.00 -5.78 -13.72
CA ALA A 99 -8.65 -7.17 -13.99
C ALA A 99 -7.78 -7.31 -15.25
N GLU A 100 -8.16 -6.66 -16.36
CA GLU A 100 -7.36 -6.60 -17.59
C GLU A 100 -5.93 -6.11 -17.31
N LEU A 101 -5.82 -5.03 -16.53
CA LEU A 101 -4.54 -4.41 -16.22
C LEU A 101 -3.73 -5.25 -15.24
N SER A 102 -4.38 -5.92 -14.29
CA SER A 102 -3.73 -6.86 -13.39
C SER A 102 -3.16 -8.06 -14.14
N GLU A 103 -3.88 -8.58 -15.13
CA GLU A 103 -3.38 -9.66 -16.00
C GLU A 103 -2.19 -9.18 -16.83
N LYS A 104 -2.22 -7.95 -17.35
CA LYS A 104 -1.11 -7.38 -18.13
C LYS A 104 0.17 -7.20 -17.31
N VAL A 105 0.06 -6.78 -16.05
CA VAL A 105 1.23 -6.51 -15.18
C VAL A 105 1.72 -7.77 -14.47
N PHE A 106 0.81 -8.53 -13.90
CA PHE A 106 1.14 -9.65 -13.01
C PHE A 106 1.02 -11.00 -13.71
N GLY A 107 0.21 -11.13 -14.76
CA GLY A 107 -0.04 -12.39 -15.45
C GLY A 107 -0.31 -13.56 -14.50
N GLU A 108 0.46 -14.63 -14.67
CA GLU A 108 0.39 -15.84 -13.85
C GLU A 108 1.21 -15.77 -12.54
N ALA A 109 1.78 -14.62 -12.18
CA ALA A 109 2.66 -14.50 -11.03
C ALA A 109 1.95 -14.88 -9.71
N LYS A 110 2.64 -15.70 -8.93
CA LYS A 110 2.22 -16.20 -7.62
C LYS A 110 3.12 -15.63 -6.53
N PHE A 111 2.73 -15.86 -5.28
CA PHE A 111 3.44 -15.34 -4.12
C PHE A 111 4.80 -15.99 -3.90
N ASP A 112 5.10 -17.12 -4.56
CA ASP A 112 6.44 -17.73 -4.55
C ASP A 112 7.42 -17.02 -5.50
N ASP A 113 6.94 -16.17 -6.42
CA ASP A 113 7.77 -15.45 -7.40
C ASP A 113 8.38 -14.15 -6.84
N VAL A 114 7.94 -13.72 -5.64
CA VAL A 114 8.38 -12.46 -5.02
C VAL A 114 9.82 -12.52 -4.55
N LYS A 115 10.54 -11.41 -4.69
CA LYS A 115 11.95 -11.23 -4.30
C LYS A 115 12.11 -10.89 -2.81
N ILE A 116 11.09 -10.29 -2.22
CA ILE A 116 11.05 -9.87 -0.81
C ILE A 116 9.72 -10.26 -0.20
N ALA A 117 9.65 -10.29 1.14
CA ALA A 117 8.39 -10.55 1.81
C ALA A 117 7.35 -9.49 1.41
N VAL A 118 6.10 -9.92 1.22
CA VAL A 118 5.00 -9.03 0.82
C VAL A 118 3.78 -9.23 1.71
N GLY A 119 3.00 -8.16 1.92
CA GLY A 119 1.70 -8.19 2.56
C GLY A 119 0.67 -7.36 1.78
N ILE A 120 -0.33 -8.00 1.20
CA ILE A 120 -1.44 -7.34 0.51
C ILE A 120 -2.70 -7.40 1.38
N VAL A 121 -3.19 -6.25 1.81
CA VAL A 121 -4.32 -6.18 2.74
C VAL A 121 -5.65 -6.18 1.99
N THR A 122 -6.58 -7.03 2.42
CA THR A 122 -7.96 -7.09 1.94
C THR A 122 -8.93 -7.30 3.10
N THR A 123 -10.23 -7.12 2.86
CA THR A 123 -11.27 -7.34 3.86
C THR A 123 -12.22 -8.43 3.38
N LYS A 124 -12.45 -9.47 4.18
CA LYS A 124 -13.47 -10.49 3.90
C LYS A 124 -14.85 -9.87 4.04
N TRP A 125 -15.61 -9.91 2.96
CA TRP A 125 -16.94 -9.29 2.88
C TRP A 125 -17.94 -9.96 3.83
N VAL A 126 -18.01 -11.29 3.81
CA VAL A 126 -19.06 -12.04 4.52
C VAL A 126 -18.84 -12.07 6.03
N ILE A 127 -17.59 -12.20 6.48
CA ILE A 127 -17.26 -12.39 7.91
C ILE A 127 -16.57 -11.17 8.54
N GLU A 128 -16.46 -10.07 7.79
CA GLU A 128 -16.03 -8.75 8.28
C GLU A 128 -14.67 -8.79 9.01
N ARG A 129 -13.72 -9.55 8.45
CA ARG A 129 -12.36 -9.73 9.00
C ARG A 129 -11.29 -9.42 7.97
N PRO A 130 -10.10 -8.94 8.39
CA PRO A 130 -8.97 -8.78 7.48
C PRO A 130 -8.54 -10.13 6.90
N MET A 131 -8.13 -10.12 5.64
CA MET A 131 -7.38 -11.19 4.99
C MET A 131 -6.16 -10.57 4.34
N ILE A 132 -4.98 -11.01 4.76
CA ILE A 132 -3.71 -10.47 4.27
C ILE A 132 -3.02 -11.58 3.49
N PHE A 133 -2.83 -11.36 2.20
CA PHE A 133 -2.04 -12.26 1.36
C PHE A 133 -0.57 -12.01 1.63
N LYS A 134 0.18 -13.07 1.92
CA LYS A 134 1.58 -12.98 2.35
C LYS A 134 2.48 -13.83 1.46
N GLY A 135 3.70 -13.36 1.23
CA GLY A 135 4.70 -13.98 0.36
C GLY A 135 5.37 -15.23 0.96
N SER A 136 5.39 -15.37 2.28
CA SER A 136 6.08 -16.47 2.94
C SER A 136 5.27 -17.10 4.07
N VAL A 137 5.51 -18.40 4.30
CA VAL A 137 5.01 -19.16 5.46
C VAL A 137 5.52 -18.56 6.78
N ASP A 138 6.71 -17.98 6.79
CA ASP A 138 7.27 -17.37 7.99
C ASP A 138 6.46 -16.17 8.48
N GLN A 139 5.80 -15.46 7.56
CA GLN A 139 4.91 -14.35 7.88
C GLN A 139 3.56 -14.82 8.48
N ALA A 140 3.26 -16.12 8.48
CA ALA A 140 2.01 -16.62 9.04
C ALA A 140 2.04 -16.60 10.58
N HIS A 141 1.13 -15.83 11.19
CA HIS A 141 1.00 -15.71 12.65
C HIS A 141 0.53 -17.01 13.32
N ARG A 142 -0.26 -17.80 12.60
CA ARG A 142 -0.87 -19.05 13.05
C ARG A 142 -1.02 -19.99 11.86
N ARG A 143 -1.25 -21.27 12.13
CA ARG A 143 -1.47 -22.31 11.10
C ARG A 143 -0.30 -22.42 10.10
N LYS A 144 0.95 -22.21 10.56
CA LYS A 144 2.16 -22.29 9.71
C LYS A 144 2.23 -23.59 8.91
N GLY A 145 1.85 -24.73 9.52
CA GLY A 145 1.88 -26.04 8.86
C GLY A 145 0.91 -26.23 7.69
N THR A 146 -0.11 -25.38 7.54
CA THR A 146 -1.08 -25.45 6.44
C THR A 146 -1.16 -24.15 5.63
N PHE A 147 -0.38 -23.12 6.01
CA PHE A 147 -0.40 -21.85 5.31
C PHE A 147 0.35 -21.97 3.98
N LYS A 148 -0.31 -21.59 2.90
CA LYS A 148 0.29 -21.48 1.57
C LYS A 148 0.47 -19.98 1.26
N PRO A 149 1.64 -19.54 0.76
CA PRO A 149 1.82 -18.18 0.27
C PRO A 149 0.67 -17.73 -0.63
N GLY A 150 0.16 -16.53 -0.39
CA GLY A 150 -1.02 -16.00 -1.09
C GLY A 150 -2.31 -16.80 -0.93
N PHE A 151 -2.39 -17.74 0.01
CA PHE A 151 -3.44 -18.76 0.05
C PHE A 151 -3.60 -19.51 -1.29
N GLY A 152 -2.51 -19.59 -2.07
CA GLY A 152 -2.49 -20.19 -3.41
C GLY A 152 -3.12 -19.36 -4.54
N VAL A 153 -3.52 -18.13 -4.26
CA VAL A 153 -4.11 -17.19 -5.23
C VAL A 153 -3.00 -16.46 -6.00
N LYS A 154 -3.28 -16.05 -7.25
CA LYS A 154 -2.38 -15.19 -8.04
C LYS A 154 -2.21 -13.81 -7.40
N ILE A 155 -1.06 -13.18 -7.61
CA ILE A 155 -0.82 -11.81 -7.14
C ILE A 155 -1.86 -10.85 -7.75
N GLY A 156 -2.14 -10.97 -9.05
CA GLY A 156 -3.12 -10.12 -9.73
C GLY A 156 -4.52 -10.18 -9.12
N ASP A 157 -4.97 -11.35 -8.65
CA ASP A 157 -6.27 -11.51 -7.99
C ASP A 157 -6.29 -10.90 -6.59
N ALA A 158 -5.20 -11.05 -5.83
CA ALA A 158 -5.04 -10.43 -4.52
C ALA A 158 -5.00 -8.90 -4.61
N VAL A 159 -4.32 -8.35 -5.61
CA VAL A 159 -4.29 -6.91 -5.92
C VAL A 159 -5.68 -6.41 -6.28
N GLN A 160 -6.40 -7.09 -7.18
CA GLN A 160 -7.78 -6.75 -7.53
C GLN A 160 -8.68 -6.71 -6.29
N ALA A 161 -8.59 -7.71 -5.42
CA ALA A 161 -9.34 -7.76 -4.17
C ALA A 161 -9.01 -6.57 -3.25
N SER A 162 -7.72 -6.24 -3.11
CA SER A 162 -7.25 -5.11 -2.29
C SER A 162 -7.74 -3.75 -2.80
N CYS A 163 -8.00 -3.62 -4.10
CA CYS A 163 -8.49 -2.40 -4.74
C CYS A 163 -10.03 -2.36 -4.93
N SER A 164 -10.77 -3.37 -4.44
CA SER A 164 -12.21 -3.49 -4.65
C SER A 164 -13.00 -2.59 -3.68
N ALA A 165 -12.85 -1.26 -3.82
CA ALA A 165 -13.49 -0.26 -2.97
C ALA A 165 -14.98 -0.12 -3.28
N TYR A 166 -15.80 -0.90 -2.60
CA TYR A 166 -17.25 -0.88 -2.74
C TYR A 166 -17.85 0.50 -2.33
N PRO A 167 -18.93 0.99 -2.96
CA PRO A 167 -19.61 0.47 -4.13
C PRO A 167 -18.98 0.89 -5.47
N PHE A 168 -17.80 1.51 -5.49
CA PHE A 168 -17.19 2.03 -6.72
C PHE A 168 -16.46 0.98 -7.54
N PHE A 169 -16.07 -0.12 -6.91
CA PHE A 169 -15.60 -1.34 -7.54
C PHE A 169 -16.47 -2.50 -7.05
N SER A 170 -16.65 -3.50 -7.89
CA SER A 170 -17.32 -4.74 -7.53
C SER A 170 -16.44 -5.56 -6.57
N PRO A 171 -16.99 -6.23 -5.55
CA PRO A 171 -16.25 -7.19 -4.73
C PRO A 171 -15.60 -8.28 -5.60
N LYS A 172 -14.45 -8.78 -5.17
CA LYS A 172 -13.71 -9.85 -5.86
C LYS A 172 -13.84 -11.15 -5.07
N THR A 173 -14.35 -12.20 -5.70
CA THR A 173 -14.25 -13.56 -5.14
C THR A 173 -12.97 -14.22 -5.64
N VAL A 174 -12.23 -14.83 -4.73
CA VAL A 174 -11.05 -15.65 -5.04
C VAL A 174 -11.26 -17.06 -4.53
N THR A 175 -10.67 -18.04 -5.22
CA THR A 175 -10.65 -19.43 -4.79
C THR A 175 -9.27 -19.75 -4.21
N THR A 176 -9.21 -20.13 -2.95
CA THR A 176 -7.95 -20.50 -2.30
C THR A 176 -7.47 -21.88 -2.76
N ALA A 177 -6.22 -22.22 -2.46
CA ALA A 177 -5.67 -23.55 -2.74
C ALA A 177 -6.31 -24.70 -1.94
N ASP A 178 -7.20 -24.41 -1.01
CA ASP A 178 -7.99 -25.42 -0.29
C ASP A 178 -9.41 -25.55 -0.89
N GLY A 179 -9.72 -24.81 -1.96
CA GLY A 179 -11.01 -24.83 -2.65
C GLY A 179 -12.05 -23.86 -2.09
N ASP A 180 -11.72 -23.11 -1.03
CA ASP A 180 -12.64 -22.14 -0.43
C ASP A 180 -12.84 -20.92 -1.34
N GLU A 181 -14.09 -20.56 -1.58
CA GLU A 181 -14.46 -19.28 -2.19
C GLU A 181 -14.55 -18.17 -1.13
N VAL A 182 -13.79 -17.10 -1.33
CA VAL A 182 -13.74 -15.97 -0.40
C VAL A 182 -14.02 -14.67 -1.14
N THR A 183 -15.15 -14.03 -0.82
CA THR A 183 -15.45 -12.68 -1.32
C THR A 183 -14.72 -11.62 -0.51
N LEU A 184 -13.98 -10.78 -1.22
CA LEU A 184 -13.08 -9.78 -0.69
C LEU A 184 -13.43 -8.39 -1.23
N VAL A 185 -13.21 -7.38 -0.39
CA VAL A 185 -13.27 -5.96 -0.74
C VAL A 185 -11.98 -5.26 -0.29
N ASP A 186 -11.88 -3.97 -0.61
CA ASP A 186 -10.70 -3.15 -0.36
C ASP A 186 -10.14 -3.30 1.07
N GLY A 187 -8.82 -3.38 1.19
CA GLY A 187 -8.15 -3.46 2.48
C GLY A 187 -8.33 -2.20 3.32
N GLY A 188 -8.65 -1.07 2.69
CA GLY A 188 -8.81 0.23 3.32
C GLY A 188 -9.95 0.31 4.34
N TYR A 189 -10.93 -0.60 4.26
CA TYR A 189 -11.95 -0.75 5.31
C TYR A 189 -11.37 -1.22 6.64
N CYS A 190 -10.32 -2.05 6.61
CA CYS A 190 -9.69 -2.54 7.83
C CYS A 190 -8.36 -1.86 8.12
N ALA A 191 -7.50 -1.62 7.13
CA ALA A 191 -6.17 -1.04 7.28
C ALA A 191 -5.74 -0.24 6.04
N ASN A 192 -6.24 0.98 5.89
CA ASN A 192 -5.81 1.87 4.80
C ASN A 192 -4.34 2.29 4.96
N ASN A 193 -3.83 2.33 6.18
CA ASN A 193 -2.40 2.33 6.48
C ASN A 193 -1.98 0.95 7.03
N PRO A 194 -1.23 0.14 6.28
CA PRO A 194 -0.93 -1.24 6.67
C PRO A 194 0.26 -1.38 7.63
N THR A 195 0.80 -0.28 8.16
CA THR A 195 2.07 -0.28 8.93
C THR A 195 1.99 -1.13 10.19
N LEU A 196 0.85 -1.12 10.88
CA LEU A 196 0.64 -1.97 12.06
C LEU A 196 0.72 -3.46 11.74
N TYR A 197 0.14 -3.88 10.62
CA TYR A 197 0.22 -5.27 10.18
C TYR A 197 1.65 -5.65 9.79
N ALA A 198 2.37 -4.75 9.11
CA ALA A 198 3.76 -4.98 8.75
C ALA A 198 4.67 -5.14 9.98
N ILE A 199 4.52 -4.28 10.99
CA ILE A 199 5.25 -4.40 12.26
C ILE A 199 4.84 -5.67 13.01
N ALA A 200 3.55 -6.02 13.03
CA ALA A 200 3.09 -7.25 13.66
C ALA A 200 3.71 -8.49 12.99
N ASP A 201 3.77 -8.53 11.66
CA ASP A 201 4.43 -9.62 10.92
C ASP A 201 5.90 -9.74 11.30
N ALA A 202 6.65 -8.63 11.26
CA ALA A 202 8.07 -8.65 11.59
C ALA A 202 8.33 -9.02 13.05
N SER A 203 7.61 -8.41 14.00
CA SER A 203 7.85 -8.61 15.43
C SER A 203 7.30 -9.94 15.97
N ARG A 204 6.17 -10.42 15.46
CA ARG A 204 5.47 -11.59 16.01
C ARG A 204 5.62 -12.84 15.16
N ALA A 205 5.50 -12.74 13.84
CA ALA A 205 5.59 -13.90 12.97
C ALA A 205 7.06 -14.26 12.66
N LEU A 206 7.88 -13.25 12.36
CA LEU A 206 9.32 -13.39 12.11
C LEU A 206 10.19 -13.29 13.38
N ASN A 207 9.58 -12.96 14.53
CA ASN A 207 10.24 -12.90 15.85
C ASN A 207 11.46 -11.95 15.88
N LEU A 208 11.34 -10.79 15.23
CA LEU A 208 12.37 -9.76 15.21
C LEU A 208 12.17 -8.75 16.36
N SER A 209 13.27 -8.26 16.92
CA SER A 209 13.23 -7.21 17.95
C SER A 209 12.82 -5.87 17.32
N HIS A 210 12.03 -5.07 18.03
CA HIS A 210 11.62 -3.75 17.58
C HIS A 210 12.82 -2.82 17.25
N GLN A 211 13.93 -2.97 17.97
CA GLN A 211 15.16 -2.19 17.76
C GLN A 211 15.85 -2.53 16.43
N ASP A 212 15.63 -3.74 15.91
CA ASP A 212 16.20 -4.20 14.64
C ASP A 212 15.36 -3.72 13.44
N LEU A 213 14.16 -3.19 13.68
CA LEU A 213 13.24 -2.76 12.61
C LEU A 213 13.54 -1.34 12.17
N ARG A 214 13.40 -1.08 10.87
CA ARG A 214 13.39 0.27 10.27
C ARG A 214 12.17 0.38 9.38
N VAL A 215 11.20 1.20 9.74
CA VAL A 215 9.93 1.31 9.03
C VAL A 215 9.89 2.61 8.22
N VAL A 216 9.60 2.51 6.92
CA VAL A 216 9.26 3.64 6.07
C VAL A 216 7.80 3.49 5.66
N SER A 217 6.94 4.37 6.19
CA SER A 217 5.51 4.40 5.88
C SER A 217 5.21 5.59 4.97
N ILE A 218 4.72 5.32 3.76
CA ILE A 218 4.44 6.33 2.74
C ILE A 218 2.94 6.42 2.52
N GLY A 219 2.43 7.63 2.71
CA GLY A 219 1.02 7.93 2.51
C GLY A 219 0.77 8.32 1.08
N VAL A 220 -0.44 8.79 0.85
CA VAL A 220 -0.86 9.34 -0.44
C VAL A 220 -1.08 10.86 -0.37
N GLY A 221 -0.70 11.50 0.73
CA GLY A 221 -1.00 12.91 1.00
C GLY A 221 -2.47 13.17 1.37
N VAL A 222 -2.69 14.29 2.06
CA VAL A 222 -4.02 14.80 2.43
C VAL A 222 -4.31 16.04 1.59
N TYR A 223 -5.47 16.07 0.93
CA TYR A 223 -5.83 17.14 -0.02
C TYR A 223 -7.24 17.67 0.24
N PRO A 224 -7.55 18.91 -0.16
CA PRO A 224 -8.89 19.46 -0.09
C PRO A 224 -9.84 18.73 -1.05
N SER A 225 -11.13 18.69 -0.73
CA SER A 225 -12.13 18.13 -1.65
C SER A 225 -12.42 19.08 -2.82
N PRO A 226 -12.66 18.56 -4.04
CA PRO A 226 -13.03 19.38 -5.20
C PRO A 226 -14.29 20.24 -4.98
N LYS A 227 -14.27 21.51 -5.43
CA LYS A 227 -15.42 22.42 -5.38
C LYS A 227 -16.48 22.03 -6.43
N GLN A 228 -17.76 22.15 -6.07
CA GLN A 228 -18.88 21.78 -6.94
C GLN A 228 -19.43 22.96 -7.74
N SER A 229 -19.91 22.67 -8.95
CA SER A 229 -20.78 23.57 -9.73
C SER A 229 -22.23 23.42 -9.26
N LYS A 230 -22.88 24.55 -8.92
CA LYS A 230 -24.26 24.61 -8.38
C LYS A 230 -25.36 24.15 -9.35
N MET A 231 -25.01 23.79 -10.59
CA MET A 231 -25.94 23.61 -11.70
C MET A 231 -26.14 22.14 -12.13
N SER A 232 -25.57 21.17 -11.41
CA SER A 232 -25.53 19.75 -11.81
C SER A 232 -26.40 18.84 -10.94
N ILE A 233 -27.56 18.42 -11.46
CA ILE A 233 -28.37 17.22 -11.12
C ILE A 233 -28.33 16.79 -9.64
N MET A 234 -29.07 17.52 -8.80
CA MET A 234 -28.94 17.55 -7.34
C MET A 234 -29.12 16.21 -6.59
N TYR A 235 -29.81 15.19 -7.13
CA TYR A 235 -30.10 13.96 -6.36
C TYR A 235 -29.04 12.86 -6.53
N TRP A 236 -28.80 12.41 -7.77
CA TRP A 236 -27.80 11.36 -8.04
C TRP A 236 -26.38 11.87 -7.84
N ALA A 237 -26.12 13.13 -8.16
CA ALA A 237 -24.84 13.77 -7.86
C ALA A 237 -24.61 13.80 -6.34
N ASN A 238 -25.61 14.18 -5.54
CA ASN A 238 -25.48 14.20 -4.08
C ASN A 238 -25.32 12.80 -3.49
N LYS A 239 -26.07 11.78 -3.93
CA LYS A 239 -25.92 10.41 -3.42
C LYS A 239 -24.56 9.80 -3.79
N TYR A 240 -24.15 9.96 -5.04
CA TYR A 240 -22.83 9.52 -5.51
C TYR A 240 -21.72 10.22 -4.74
N LEU A 241 -21.79 11.54 -4.63
CA LEU A 241 -20.79 12.34 -3.93
C LEU A 241 -20.75 12.03 -2.43
N LEU A 242 -21.90 11.87 -1.78
CA LEU A 242 -21.97 11.48 -0.37
C LEU A 242 -21.32 10.11 -0.15
N SER A 243 -21.53 9.17 -1.07
CA SER A 243 -20.88 7.85 -1.00
C SER A 243 -19.36 7.95 -1.19
N VAL A 244 -18.89 8.81 -2.10
CA VAL A 244 -17.44 9.08 -2.31
C VAL A 244 -16.85 9.72 -1.05
N GLN A 245 -17.52 10.74 -0.52
CA GLN A 245 -17.09 11.44 0.68
C GLN A 245 -17.07 10.50 1.89
N LEU A 246 -18.10 9.67 2.08
CA LEU A 246 -18.16 8.70 3.16
C LEU A 246 -17.02 7.68 3.04
N LEU A 247 -16.79 7.13 1.85
CA LEU A 247 -15.67 6.23 1.62
C LEU A 247 -14.35 6.92 1.90
N GLN A 248 -14.09 8.10 1.32
CA GLN A 248 -12.85 8.85 1.52
C GLN A 248 -12.63 9.20 3.00
N LYS A 249 -13.67 9.62 3.72
CA LYS A 249 -13.60 9.88 5.16
C LYS A 249 -13.35 8.61 5.96
N THR A 250 -13.98 7.49 5.61
CA THR A 250 -13.76 6.20 6.26
C THR A 250 -12.30 5.76 6.10
N LEU A 251 -11.77 5.84 4.87
CA LEU A 251 -10.38 5.51 4.58
C LEU A 251 -9.41 6.45 5.31
N GLU A 252 -9.69 7.76 5.33
CA GLU A 252 -8.85 8.72 6.03
C GLU A 252 -8.87 8.51 7.55
N ILE A 253 -10.04 8.30 8.14
CA ILE A 253 -10.18 7.96 9.57
C ILE A 253 -9.40 6.68 9.87
N ASN A 254 -9.48 5.67 9.01
CA ASN A 254 -8.73 4.43 9.18
C ASN A 254 -7.21 4.67 9.11
N THR A 255 -6.71 5.42 8.11
CA THR A 255 -5.29 5.82 7.99
C THR A 255 -4.81 6.49 9.28
N GLN A 256 -5.51 7.52 9.74
CA GLN A 256 -5.12 8.31 10.91
C GLN A 256 -5.21 7.48 12.19
N SER A 257 -6.26 6.68 12.34
CA SER A 257 -6.44 5.80 13.51
C SER A 257 -5.33 4.74 13.59
N MET A 258 -4.98 4.12 12.47
CA MET A 258 -3.91 3.11 12.42
C MET A 258 -2.54 3.72 12.72
N ASP A 259 -2.23 4.91 12.21
CA ASP A 259 -0.95 5.57 12.53
C ASP A 259 -0.90 6.05 13.99
N GLN A 260 -2.01 6.56 14.54
CA GLN A 260 -2.10 6.88 15.96
C GLN A 260 -1.86 5.64 16.82
N LEU A 261 -2.56 4.54 16.54
CA LEU A 261 -2.37 3.28 17.27
C LEU A 261 -0.94 2.75 17.12
N ARG A 262 -0.32 2.86 15.95
CA ARG A 262 1.10 2.51 15.74
C ARG A 262 2.00 3.32 16.65
N SER A 263 1.86 4.64 16.68
CA SER A 263 2.72 5.49 17.52
C SER A 263 2.57 5.18 19.02
N ILE A 264 1.38 4.75 19.46
CA ILE A 264 1.13 4.37 20.86
C ILE A 264 1.69 2.98 21.18
N LEU A 265 1.37 1.98 20.35
CA LEU A 265 1.68 0.57 20.62
C LEU A 265 3.14 0.19 20.29
N PHE A 266 3.74 0.88 19.31
CA PHE A 266 5.06 0.58 18.77
C PHE A 266 5.94 1.83 18.74
N LYS A 267 5.89 2.62 19.83
CA LYS A 267 6.72 3.83 20.01
C LYS A 267 8.22 3.58 19.91
N ASP A 268 8.64 2.35 20.20
CA ASP A 268 10.02 1.88 20.22
C ASP A 268 10.49 1.30 18.87
N VAL A 269 9.61 1.24 17.87
CA VAL A 269 9.95 0.86 16.49
C VAL A 269 10.32 2.11 15.70
N PRO A 270 11.60 2.28 15.29
CA PRO A 270 12.01 3.42 14.47
C PRO A 270 11.19 3.49 13.17
N THR A 271 10.48 4.59 12.97
CA THR A 271 9.54 4.79 11.86
C THR A 271 9.71 6.17 11.25
N VAL A 272 9.87 6.23 9.92
CA VAL A 272 9.74 7.45 9.10
C VAL A 272 8.38 7.41 8.42
N ARG A 273 7.55 8.42 8.67
CA ARG A 273 6.24 8.58 8.05
C ARG A 273 6.27 9.77 7.09
N ILE A 274 5.96 9.54 5.82
CA ILE A 274 5.94 10.58 4.78
C ILE A 274 4.52 10.67 4.21
N SER A 275 3.78 11.68 4.62
CA SER A 275 2.43 11.97 4.12
C SER A 275 2.05 13.40 4.48
N ASP A 276 2.39 14.34 3.60
CA ASP A 276 2.12 15.75 3.82
C ASP A 276 0.63 16.10 3.61
N THR A 277 0.21 17.19 4.27
CA THR A 277 -1.09 17.82 4.06
C THR A 277 -0.94 19.04 3.16
N PHE A 278 -1.82 19.15 2.16
CA PHE A 278 -1.88 20.26 1.21
C PHE A 278 -3.20 20.99 1.38
N GLU A 279 -3.15 22.31 1.56
CA GLU A 279 -4.34 23.12 1.84
C GLU A 279 -4.79 23.98 0.65
N GLN A 280 -3.94 24.12 -0.38
CA GLN A 280 -4.22 25.00 -1.51
C GLN A 280 -5.42 24.48 -2.32
N PRO A 281 -6.45 25.29 -2.64
CA PRO A 281 -7.62 24.85 -3.40
C PRO A 281 -7.29 24.25 -4.77
N GLU A 282 -6.20 24.67 -5.39
CA GLU A 282 -5.71 24.17 -6.69
C GLU A 282 -5.25 22.71 -6.59
N MET A 283 -4.93 22.24 -5.38
CA MET A 283 -4.56 20.86 -5.07
C MET A 283 -5.77 19.95 -4.81
N ALA A 284 -6.99 20.48 -4.97
CA ALA A 284 -8.18 19.70 -4.70
C ALA A 284 -8.30 18.49 -5.64
N THR A 285 -8.38 17.30 -5.03
CA THR A 285 -8.37 16.02 -5.71
C THR A 285 -9.11 14.96 -4.88
N ASP A 286 -9.45 13.84 -5.51
CA ASP A 286 -10.11 12.71 -4.87
C ASP A 286 -9.50 11.37 -5.31
N LEU A 287 -10.08 10.26 -4.87
CA LEU A 287 -9.62 8.91 -5.17
C LEU A 287 -9.71 8.55 -6.67
N PHE A 288 -10.48 9.29 -7.46
CA PHE A 288 -10.83 9.01 -8.86
C PHE A 288 -10.28 10.07 -9.83
N GLU A 289 -9.30 10.87 -9.40
CA GLU A 289 -8.61 11.81 -10.28
C GLU A 289 -7.96 11.07 -11.47
N HIS A 290 -8.11 11.65 -12.67
CA HIS A 290 -7.62 11.07 -13.91
C HIS A 290 -7.02 12.12 -14.85
N ASP A 291 -7.00 13.40 -14.45
CA ASP A 291 -6.23 14.42 -15.15
C ASP A 291 -4.73 14.23 -14.87
N LEU A 292 -4.01 13.80 -15.90
CA LEU A 292 -2.56 13.58 -15.85
C LEU A 292 -1.77 14.81 -15.40
N LYS A 293 -2.24 16.03 -15.68
CA LYS A 293 -1.55 17.25 -15.21
C LYS A 293 -1.59 17.34 -13.70
N LYS A 294 -2.76 17.10 -13.11
CA LYS A 294 -2.91 17.07 -11.65
C LYS A 294 -2.16 15.90 -11.03
N LEU A 295 -2.27 14.70 -11.59
CA LEU A 295 -1.55 13.53 -11.09
C LEU A 295 -0.02 13.74 -11.12
N ASN A 296 0.50 14.43 -12.14
CA ASN A 296 1.90 14.83 -12.17
C ASN A 296 2.27 15.83 -11.05
N ILE A 297 1.36 16.74 -10.68
CA ILE A 297 1.56 17.63 -9.53
C ILE A 297 1.63 16.80 -8.23
N LEU A 298 0.75 15.81 -8.06
CA LEU A 298 0.80 14.91 -6.88
C LEU A 298 2.16 14.21 -6.79
N ARG A 299 2.70 13.72 -7.91
CA ARG A 299 4.04 13.13 -7.96
C ARG A 299 5.14 14.12 -7.55
N GLN A 300 5.11 15.35 -8.07
CA GLN A 300 6.08 16.39 -7.68
C GLN A 300 6.02 16.67 -6.17
N ARG A 301 4.81 16.77 -5.60
CA ARG A 301 4.64 16.94 -4.15
C ARG A 301 5.20 15.77 -3.34
N GLY A 302 5.07 14.54 -3.83
CA GLY A 302 5.73 13.38 -3.23
C GLY A 302 7.25 13.55 -3.14
N ARG A 303 7.87 14.01 -4.23
CA ARG A 303 9.31 14.29 -4.27
C ARG A 303 9.71 15.39 -3.29
N GLU A 304 8.92 16.47 -3.20
CA GLU A 304 9.16 17.54 -2.23
C GLU A 304 9.00 17.07 -0.77
N SER A 305 8.01 16.21 -0.49
CA SER A 305 7.80 15.65 0.84
C SER A 305 8.97 14.77 1.30
N PHE A 306 9.62 14.05 0.38
CA PHE A 306 10.82 13.27 0.68
C PHE A 306 11.94 14.16 1.26
N ALA A 307 12.15 15.37 0.72
CA ALA A 307 13.26 16.24 1.12
C ALA A 307 13.26 16.56 2.62
N LYS A 308 12.08 16.65 3.25
CA LYS A 308 11.95 16.89 4.70
C LYS A 308 12.43 15.72 5.56
N SER A 309 12.49 14.52 4.99
CA SER A 309 12.84 13.28 5.68
C SER A 309 14.14 12.65 5.16
N GLU A 310 14.83 13.29 4.22
CA GLU A 310 16.01 12.73 3.55
C GLU A 310 17.12 12.31 4.54
N ALA A 311 17.43 13.16 5.53
CA ALA A 311 18.47 12.86 6.52
C ALA A 311 18.13 11.60 7.34
N LEU A 312 16.89 11.48 7.80
CA LEU A 312 16.42 10.33 8.57
C LEU A 312 16.33 9.06 7.69
N LEU A 313 15.95 9.20 6.43
CA LEU A 313 15.95 8.10 5.47
C LEU A 313 17.36 7.59 5.16
N LYS A 314 18.37 8.47 5.10
CA LYS A 314 19.78 8.07 5.01
C LYS A 314 20.15 7.16 6.17
N GLU A 315 19.83 7.54 7.40
CA GLU A 315 20.09 6.73 8.61
C GLU A 315 19.35 5.38 8.63
N PHE A 316 18.15 5.32 8.05
CA PHE A 316 17.35 4.09 8.02
C PHE A 316 17.82 3.11 6.95
N LEU A 317 18.27 3.64 5.82
CA LEU A 317 18.49 2.86 4.62
C LEU A 317 19.99 2.59 4.44
N LEU A 318 20.84 3.60 4.39
CA LEU A 318 22.26 3.46 4.08
C LEU A 318 23.04 2.88 5.26
#